data_AF-A0AAV5FQ63-F1
#
_entry.id   AF-A0AAV5FQ63-F1
#
_cell.length_a   1.000
_cell.length_b   1.000
_cell.length_c   1.000
_cell.angle_alpha   90.00
_cell.angle_beta   90.00
_cell.angle_gamma   90.00
#
_symmetry.space_group_name_H-M   'P 1'
#
loop_
_entity.id
_entity.type
_entity.pdbx_description
1 polymer ?
#
loop_
_entity_poly.entity_id
_entity_poly.type
_entity_poly.pdbx_seq_one_letter_code
_entity_poly.pdbx_strand_id
1 'polypeptide(L)'
;MRIFVLSGQSNMAGRGGVYNRTWDGVLPPECAPHPRILRLSAALAWEEAREPLHADIDLTKTCGVGPGMAFAHAVLPRLDAPGPGGAEAAIGLVPCAIGGTAIWEWAREERLYEQMIARARAAAGRGEIQAVLWYQGESDAESKHATAAYRENMERLIANVREDLGMPQLPFIQVALASGNATNIEKVRSAQLSINLPNVVTVDAMGLPLKEDNLHLTTEAQVKLGEMLAEAYIKNFLKPPC
;
A
#
# COMPACT_ATOMS: atom_id res chain seq x y z
N MET A 1 -13.72 8.26 -10.12
CA MET A 1 -13.10 7.14 -9.40
C MET A 1 -12.16 7.69 -8.35
N ARG A 2 -12.09 7.06 -7.17
CA ARG A 2 -11.15 7.38 -6.09
C ARG A 2 -9.97 6.43 -6.16
N ILE A 3 -8.77 6.95 -6.39
CA ILE A 3 -7.59 6.15 -6.75
C ILE A 3 -6.63 6.05 -5.57
N PHE A 4 -6.12 4.87 -5.30
CA PHE A 4 -5.16 4.59 -4.23
C PHE A 4 -3.93 3.89 -4.81
N VAL A 5 -2.75 4.46 -4.56
CA VAL A 5 -1.49 3.85 -4.95
C VAL A 5 -1.07 2.89 -3.84
N LEU A 6 -0.80 1.63 -4.19
CA LEU A 6 -0.36 0.58 -3.27
C LEU A 6 1.11 0.29 -3.52
N SER A 7 2.00 0.77 -2.65
CA SER A 7 3.44 0.68 -2.87
C SER A 7 4.23 0.28 -1.63
N GLY A 8 5.50 -0.08 -1.83
CA GLY A 8 6.38 -0.62 -0.82
C GLY A 8 6.92 -1.99 -1.23
N GLN A 9 6.99 -2.95 -0.30
CA GLN A 9 7.57 -4.27 -0.56
C GLN A 9 6.58 -5.44 -0.41
N SER A 10 7.07 -6.64 -0.07
CA SER A 10 6.32 -7.89 -0.13
C SER A 10 5.06 -7.92 0.73
N ASN A 11 5.04 -7.27 1.90
CA ASN A 11 3.85 -7.18 2.72
C ASN A 11 2.77 -6.23 2.15
N MET A 12 3.12 -5.23 1.32
CA MET A 12 2.13 -4.52 0.49
C MET A 12 1.73 -5.35 -0.74
N ALA A 13 2.72 -5.95 -1.41
CA ALA A 13 2.50 -6.74 -2.62
C ALA A 13 1.57 -7.94 -2.36
N GLY A 14 1.64 -8.51 -1.16
CA GLY A 14 0.81 -9.60 -0.69
C GLY A 14 1.55 -10.94 -0.70
N ARG A 15 1.52 -11.62 0.44
CA ARG A 15 2.11 -12.96 0.66
C ARG A 15 1.22 -13.86 1.54
N GLY A 16 0.04 -13.39 1.94
CA GLY A 16 -0.94 -14.19 2.66
C GLY A 16 -1.34 -15.41 1.83
N GLY A 17 -1.40 -16.59 2.47
CA GLY A 17 -1.75 -17.85 1.80
C GLY A 17 -0.68 -18.41 0.87
N VAL A 18 0.51 -17.80 0.78
CA VAL A 18 1.60 -18.32 -0.07
C VAL A 18 2.43 -19.33 0.70
N TYR A 19 2.41 -20.59 0.27
CA TYR A 19 3.22 -21.68 0.81
C TYR A 19 4.04 -22.32 -0.31
N ASN A 20 5.33 -22.56 -0.09
CA ASN A 20 6.21 -23.18 -1.09
C ASN A 20 6.13 -22.55 -2.51
N ARG A 21 6.05 -21.21 -2.58
CA ARG A 21 5.91 -20.45 -3.84
C ARG A 21 4.60 -20.69 -4.59
N THR A 22 3.56 -21.17 -3.92
CA THR A 22 2.20 -21.32 -4.47
C THR A 22 1.22 -20.63 -3.53
N TRP A 23 0.32 -19.81 -4.08
CA TRP A 23 -0.80 -19.28 -3.31
C TRP A 23 -1.88 -20.36 -3.17
N ASP A 24 -2.44 -20.52 -1.97
CA ASP A 24 -3.49 -21.49 -1.65
C ASP A 24 -4.85 -21.18 -2.30
N GLY A 25 -5.03 -19.96 -2.83
CA GLY A 25 -6.27 -19.50 -3.44
C GLY A 25 -7.38 -19.21 -2.42
N VAL A 26 -7.09 -19.23 -1.12
CA VAL A 26 -8.05 -18.92 -0.07
C VAL A 26 -8.28 -17.41 -0.04
N LEU A 27 -9.53 -17.01 -0.31
CA LEU A 27 -9.92 -15.62 -0.39
C LEU A 27 -10.97 -15.30 0.70
N PRO A 28 -10.63 -14.45 1.69
CA PRO A 28 -11.60 -13.96 2.66
C PRO A 28 -12.73 -13.16 1.99
N PRO A 29 -13.96 -13.15 2.55
CA PRO A 29 -15.07 -12.35 2.03
C PRO A 29 -14.74 -10.86 1.90
N GLU A 30 -13.95 -10.31 2.82
CA GLU A 30 -13.48 -8.93 2.83
C GLU A 30 -12.55 -8.60 1.65
N CYS A 31 -12.06 -9.62 0.95
CA CYS A 31 -11.20 -9.49 -0.22
C CYS A 31 -11.90 -9.91 -1.52
N ALA A 32 -13.20 -10.19 -1.49
CA ALA A 32 -13.95 -10.66 -2.66
C ALA A 32 -13.91 -9.63 -3.81
N PRO A 33 -13.93 -10.04 -5.08
CA PRO A 33 -14.05 -9.11 -6.21
C PRO A 33 -15.35 -8.30 -6.14
N HIS A 34 -15.32 -7.05 -6.60
CA HIS A 34 -16.50 -6.18 -6.62
C HIS A 34 -16.47 -5.28 -7.86
N PRO A 35 -17.60 -5.08 -8.59
CA PRO A 35 -17.61 -4.34 -9.87
C PRO A 35 -17.19 -2.87 -9.76
N ARG A 36 -17.24 -2.31 -8.55
CA ARG A 36 -16.79 -0.93 -8.24
C ARG A 36 -15.38 -0.84 -7.67
N ILE A 37 -14.67 -1.95 -7.52
CA ILE A 37 -13.27 -1.98 -7.08
C ILE A 37 -12.46 -2.46 -8.27
N LEU A 38 -11.68 -1.55 -8.85
CA LEU A 38 -10.90 -1.80 -10.05
C LEU A 38 -9.41 -1.78 -9.72
N ARG A 39 -8.63 -2.47 -10.55
CA ARG A 39 -7.16 -2.51 -10.49
C ARG A 39 -6.58 -2.00 -11.81
N LEU A 40 -5.50 -1.24 -11.74
CA LEU A 40 -4.71 -0.90 -12.92
C LEU A 40 -3.69 -2.01 -13.18
N SER A 41 -3.85 -2.74 -14.28
CA SER A 41 -2.93 -3.83 -14.66
C SER A 41 -1.56 -3.32 -15.10
N ALA A 42 -0.61 -4.22 -15.31
CA ALA A 42 0.70 -3.91 -15.88
C ALA A 42 0.59 -3.26 -17.27
N ALA A 43 -0.44 -3.61 -18.04
CA ALA A 43 -0.74 -3.04 -19.35
C ALA A 43 -1.44 -1.67 -19.29
N LEU A 44 -1.53 -1.04 -18.11
CA LEU A 44 -2.23 0.22 -17.86
C LEU A 44 -3.73 0.18 -18.22
N ALA A 45 -4.34 -1.00 -18.15
CA ALA A 45 -5.77 -1.19 -18.34
C ALA A 45 -6.47 -1.32 -16.99
N TRP A 46 -7.64 -0.69 -16.86
CA TRP A 46 -8.50 -0.89 -15.70
C TRP A 46 -9.31 -2.17 -15.85
N GLU A 47 -9.23 -3.04 -14.86
CA GLU A 47 -9.96 -4.31 -14.78
C GLU A 47 -10.59 -4.48 -13.39
N GLU A 48 -11.52 -5.43 -13.25
CA GLU A 48 -12.05 -5.77 -11.92
C GLU A 48 -10.92 -6.26 -11.01
N ALA A 49 -10.80 -5.68 -9.82
CA ALA A 49 -9.74 -6.03 -8.89
C ALA A 49 -9.97 -7.44 -8.31
N ARG A 50 -8.91 -8.25 -8.34
CA ARG A 50 -8.86 -9.60 -7.76
C ARG A 50 -7.50 -9.80 -7.11
N GLU A 51 -7.45 -10.46 -5.96
CA GLU A 51 -6.18 -10.95 -5.43
C GLU A 51 -5.61 -12.08 -6.31
N PRO A 52 -4.28 -12.20 -6.43
CA PRO A 52 -3.26 -11.32 -5.86
C PRO A 52 -3.09 -10.03 -6.69
N LEU A 53 -3.25 -8.85 -6.06
CA LEU A 53 -3.27 -7.57 -6.78
C LEU A 53 -1.96 -7.23 -7.51
N HIS A 54 -0.83 -7.79 -7.07
CA HIS A 54 0.49 -7.52 -7.62
C HIS A 54 1.01 -8.63 -8.55
N ALA A 55 0.17 -9.61 -8.96
CA ALA A 55 0.62 -10.78 -9.72
C ALA A 55 1.33 -10.46 -11.05
N ASP A 56 0.95 -9.38 -11.74
CA ASP A 56 1.60 -8.90 -12.97
C ASP A 56 2.56 -7.72 -12.73
N ILE A 57 2.79 -7.35 -11.46
CA ILE A 57 3.65 -6.23 -11.04
C ILE A 57 4.93 -6.76 -10.38
N ASP A 58 4.80 -7.59 -9.33
CA ASP A 58 5.89 -8.19 -8.57
C ASP A 58 6.32 -9.54 -9.19
N LEU A 59 6.67 -9.51 -10.48
CA LEU A 59 6.81 -10.68 -11.37
C LEU A 59 7.83 -11.74 -10.91
N THR A 60 8.75 -11.39 -10.01
CA THR A 60 9.82 -12.31 -9.57
C THR A 60 9.41 -13.16 -8.37
N LYS A 61 8.22 -12.92 -7.79
CA LYS A 61 7.75 -13.55 -6.56
C LYS A 61 6.32 -14.04 -6.74
N THR A 62 5.98 -15.13 -6.06
CA THR A 62 4.58 -15.55 -5.94
C THR A 62 3.84 -14.59 -5.01
N CYS A 63 2.84 -13.90 -5.54
CA CYS A 63 1.95 -13.05 -4.77
C CYS A 63 0.81 -13.88 -4.16
N GLY A 64 0.33 -13.42 -3.00
CA GLY A 64 -0.91 -13.87 -2.39
C GLY A 64 -1.70 -12.66 -1.91
N VAL A 65 -2.51 -12.82 -0.87
CA VAL A 65 -3.33 -11.73 -0.34
C VAL A 65 -2.45 -10.62 0.25
N GLY A 66 -2.74 -9.38 -0.13
CA GLY A 66 -2.23 -8.14 0.46
C GLY A 66 -3.35 -7.34 1.13
N PRO A 67 -3.11 -6.10 1.59
CA PRO A 67 -4.12 -5.33 2.33
C PRO A 67 -5.10 -4.58 1.41
N GLY A 68 -4.85 -4.56 0.10
CA GLY A 68 -5.51 -3.66 -0.85
C GLY A 68 -7.00 -3.93 -1.04
N MET A 69 -7.43 -5.19 -1.16
CA MET A 69 -8.85 -5.51 -1.34
C MET A 69 -9.66 -5.22 -0.08
N ALA A 70 -9.18 -5.66 1.09
CA ALA A 70 -9.82 -5.37 2.38
C ALA A 70 -9.92 -3.85 2.66
N PHE A 71 -8.86 -3.10 2.36
CA PHE A 71 -8.88 -1.64 2.38
C PHE A 71 -10.00 -1.07 1.50
N ALA A 72 -10.06 -1.49 0.24
CA ALA A 72 -11.03 -0.98 -0.72
C ALA A 72 -12.47 -1.27 -0.29
N HIS A 73 -12.75 -2.49 0.20
CA HIS A 73 -14.07 -2.86 0.72
C HIS A 73 -14.47 -2.03 1.93
N ALA A 74 -13.56 -1.78 2.86
CA ALA A 74 -13.85 -0.96 4.04
C ALA A 74 -14.10 0.51 3.69
N VAL A 75 -13.45 1.04 2.65
CA VAL A 75 -13.63 2.44 2.20
C VAL A 75 -14.87 2.63 1.35
N LEU A 76 -15.20 1.70 0.44
CA LEU A 76 -16.22 1.87 -0.60
C LEU A 76 -17.58 2.38 -0.07
N PRO A 77 -18.17 1.79 1.00
CA PRO A 77 -19.48 2.23 1.51
C PRO A 77 -19.46 3.66 2.09
N ARG A 78 -18.28 4.17 2.46
CA ARG A 78 -18.12 5.54 2.97
C ARG A 78 -18.04 6.57 1.85
N LEU A 79 -17.86 6.14 0.61
CA LEU A 79 -17.78 7.02 -0.55
C LEU A 79 -19.15 7.35 -1.15
N ASP A 80 -20.20 6.63 -0.73
CA ASP A 80 -21.56 6.66 -1.29
C ASP A 80 -22.43 7.85 -0.84
N ALA A 81 -21.82 8.96 -0.43
CA ALA A 81 -22.55 10.22 -0.35
C ALA A 81 -22.97 10.64 -1.78
N PRO A 82 -24.28 10.83 -2.06
CA PRO A 82 -24.76 11.07 -3.41
C PRO A 82 -24.20 12.38 -3.97
N GLY A 83 -23.26 12.28 -4.91
CA GLY A 83 -22.81 13.40 -5.70
C GLY A 83 -23.90 13.84 -6.69
N PRO A 84 -23.90 15.11 -7.14
CA PRO A 84 -24.79 15.55 -8.21
C PRO A 84 -24.50 14.76 -9.49
N GLY A 85 -25.46 13.93 -9.92
CA GLY A 85 -25.35 13.09 -11.13
C GLY A 85 -25.61 11.59 -10.93
N GLY A 86 -25.80 11.11 -9.69
CA GLY A 86 -26.31 9.75 -9.42
C GLY A 86 -25.37 8.58 -9.78
N ALA A 87 -24.13 8.84 -10.18
CA ALA A 87 -23.14 7.80 -10.46
C ALA A 87 -22.48 7.31 -9.17
N GLU A 88 -22.51 6.00 -8.94
CA GLU A 88 -21.88 5.35 -7.79
C GLU A 88 -20.34 5.51 -7.80
N ALA A 89 -19.75 5.75 -6.63
CA ALA A 89 -18.31 5.98 -6.50
C ALA A 89 -17.50 4.69 -6.72
N ALA A 90 -16.63 4.62 -7.73
CA ALA A 90 -15.70 3.49 -7.87
C ALA A 90 -14.36 3.75 -7.17
N ILE A 91 -13.73 2.69 -6.66
CA ILE A 91 -12.34 2.67 -6.16
C ILE A 91 -11.43 2.11 -7.26
N GLY A 92 -10.27 2.74 -7.44
CA GLY A 92 -9.19 2.26 -8.30
C GLY A 92 -7.93 1.99 -7.48
N LEU A 93 -7.39 0.78 -7.60
CA LEU A 93 -6.15 0.35 -6.96
C LEU A 93 -5.02 0.36 -7.98
N VAL A 94 -3.90 1.00 -7.64
CA VAL A 94 -2.71 1.08 -8.49
C VAL A 94 -1.58 0.32 -7.79
N PRO A 95 -1.45 -0.99 -8.03
CA PRO A 95 -0.40 -1.81 -7.45
C PRO A 95 0.96 -1.43 -8.03
N CYS A 96 1.92 -1.17 -7.16
CA CYS A 96 3.28 -0.76 -7.50
C CYS A 96 4.35 -1.49 -6.66
N ALA A 97 3.99 -2.15 -5.56
CA ALA A 97 4.95 -2.73 -4.62
C ALA A 97 5.78 -3.88 -5.24
N ILE A 98 7.05 -3.98 -4.84
CA ILE A 98 8.01 -5.00 -5.32
C ILE A 98 8.71 -5.66 -4.13
N GLY A 99 8.71 -7.01 -4.09
CA GLY A 99 9.20 -7.75 -2.93
C GLY A 99 10.73 -7.68 -2.75
N GLY A 100 11.17 -7.46 -1.51
CA GLY A 100 12.58 -7.52 -1.12
C GLY A 100 13.40 -6.26 -1.42
N THR A 101 12.72 -5.13 -1.63
CA THR A 101 13.38 -3.85 -1.94
C THR A 101 13.58 -3.02 -0.68
N ALA A 102 14.74 -2.38 -0.56
CA ALA A 102 15.02 -1.35 0.44
C ALA A 102 14.62 0.04 -0.07
N ILE A 103 14.44 1.02 0.82
CA ILE A 103 13.89 2.33 0.46
C ILE A 103 14.78 3.12 -0.52
N TRP A 104 16.09 2.82 -0.57
CA TRP A 104 16.99 3.47 -1.52
C TRP A 104 16.65 3.11 -2.97
N GLU A 105 16.10 1.93 -3.25
CA GLU A 105 15.63 1.52 -4.58
C GLU A 105 14.37 2.28 -5.02
N TRP A 106 13.78 3.04 -4.09
CA TRP A 106 12.63 3.92 -4.29
C TRP A 106 13.03 5.41 -4.30
N ALA A 107 14.33 5.72 -4.36
CA ALA A 107 14.76 7.10 -4.57
C ALA A 107 14.29 7.63 -5.94
N ARG A 108 14.11 8.95 -6.06
CA ARG A 108 13.80 9.58 -7.36
C ARG A 108 14.86 9.20 -8.39
N GLU A 109 14.46 9.06 -9.64
CA GLU A 109 15.31 8.55 -10.75
C GLU A 109 15.60 7.05 -10.71
N GLU A 110 15.32 6.35 -9.59
CA GLU A 110 15.38 4.89 -9.55
C GLU A 110 14.18 4.26 -10.26
N ARG A 111 14.41 3.09 -10.85
CA ARG A 111 13.43 2.41 -11.70
C ARG A 111 12.08 2.20 -11.00
N LEU A 112 12.06 1.81 -9.73
CA LEU A 112 10.82 1.50 -9.02
C LEU A 112 9.99 2.76 -8.74
N TYR A 113 10.66 3.84 -8.35
CA TYR A 113 10.06 5.14 -8.16
C TYR A 113 9.44 5.65 -9.47
N GLU A 114 10.20 5.65 -10.56
CA GLU A 114 9.72 6.13 -11.86
C GLU A 114 8.53 5.32 -12.36
N GLN A 115 8.55 3.99 -12.15
CA GLN A 115 7.42 3.12 -12.47
C GLN A 115 6.17 3.45 -11.64
N MET A 116 6.33 3.71 -10.34
CA MET A 116 5.22 4.12 -9.47
C MET A 116 4.61 5.45 -9.92
N ILE A 117 5.44 6.46 -10.22
CA ILE A 117 4.97 7.76 -10.70
C ILE A 117 4.27 7.63 -12.06
N ALA A 118 4.84 6.89 -13.00
CA ALA A 118 4.22 6.67 -14.31
C ALA A 118 2.84 6.00 -14.19
N ARG A 119 2.72 4.96 -13.35
CA ARG A 119 1.44 4.27 -13.10
C ARG A 119 0.43 5.16 -12.41
N ALA A 120 0.85 5.95 -11.42
CA ALA A 120 -0.01 6.93 -10.75
C ALA A 120 -0.55 7.99 -11.73
N ARG A 121 0.32 8.55 -12.59
CA ARG A 121 -0.09 9.50 -13.64
C ARG A 121 -1.06 8.88 -14.64
N ALA A 122 -0.81 7.65 -15.09
CA ALA A 122 -1.72 6.93 -15.98
C ALA A 122 -3.10 6.72 -15.33
N ALA A 123 -3.12 6.36 -14.04
CA ALA A 123 -4.36 6.17 -13.29
C ALA A 123 -5.18 7.46 -13.17
N ALA A 124 -4.52 8.60 -12.96
CA ALA A 124 -5.16 9.91 -12.80
C ALA A 124 -6.01 10.35 -14.01
N GLY A 125 -5.84 9.72 -15.18
CA GLY A 125 -6.71 9.94 -16.34
C GLY A 125 -8.17 9.49 -16.15
N ARG A 126 -8.48 8.67 -15.13
CA ARG A 126 -9.83 8.12 -14.87
C ARG A 126 -10.38 8.46 -13.47
N GLY A 127 -9.68 9.27 -12.70
CA GLY A 127 -10.07 9.60 -11.34
C GLY A 127 -9.05 10.43 -10.60
N GLU A 128 -9.31 10.66 -9.32
CA GLU A 128 -8.45 11.46 -8.46
C GLU A 128 -7.65 10.54 -7.52
N ILE A 129 -6.34 10.75 -7.44
CA ILE A 129 -5.49 10.06 -6.46
C ILE A 129 -5.83 10.60 -5.08
N GLN A 130 -6.29 9.72 -4.19
CA GLN A 130 -6.75 10.07 -2.85
C GLN A 130 -5.68 9.83 -1.77
N ALA A 131 -4.83 8.81 -1.94
CA ALA A 131 -3.74 8.52 -1.02
C ALA A 131 -2.71 7.57 -1.64
N VAL A 132 -1.52 7.58 -1.07
CA VAL A 132 -0.52 6.51 -1.23
C VAL A 132 -0.53 5.66 0.05
N LEU A 133 -0.76 4.36 -0.11
CA LEU A 133 -0.58 3.37 0.95
C LEU A 133 0.83 2.79 0.81
N TRP A 134 1.63 2.94 1.85
CA TRP A 134 3.04 2.57 1.85
C TRP A 134 3.36 1.56 2.95
N TYR A 135 3.77 0.35 2.58
CA TYR A 135 4.27 -0.64 3.55
C TYR A 135 5.62 -1.20 3.10
N GLN A 136 6.66 -0.67 3.72
CA GLN A 136 8.05 -1.03 3.45
C GLN A 136 8.96 -0.74 4.64
N GLY A 137 10.09 -1.45 4.69
CA GLY A 137 11.21 -1.15 5.59
C GLY A 137 11.94 -2.40 6.10
N GLU A 138 11.39 -3.60 5.88
CA GLU A 138 11.98 -4.84 6.40
C GLU A 138 13.38 -5.06 5.82
N SER A 139 13.58 -4.73 4.53
CA SER A 139 14.90 -4.83 3.87
C SER A 139 15.91 -3.82 4.43
N ASP A 140 15.47 -2.65 4.88
CA ASP A 140 16.33 -1.62 5.49
C ASP A 140 16.81 -2.02 6.89
N ALA A 141 16.10 -2.94 7.56
CA ALA A 141 16.53 -3.51 8.84
C ALA A 141 17.75 -4.45 8.70
N GLU A 142 18.11 -4.89 7.49
CA GLU A 142 19.28 -5.75 7.26
C GLU A 142 20.61 -5.00 7.32
N SER A 143 20.59 -3.66 7.26
CA SER A 143 21.80 -2.82 7.27
C SER A 143 21.71 -1.69 8.28
N LYS A 144 22.72 -1.56 9.15
CA LYS A 144 22.82 -0.43 10.09
C LYS A 144 22.82 0.92 9.37
N HIS A 145 23.42 0.99 8.19
CA HIS A 145 23.46 2.22 7.39
C HIS A 145 22.08 2.56 6.85
N ALA A 146 21.38 1.59 6.24
CA ALA A 146 20.03 1.78 5.71
C ALA A 146 19.03 2.14 6.82
N THR A 147 19.09 1.41 7.93
CA THR A 147 18.29 1.70 9.13
C THR A 147 18.50 3.14 9.64
N ALA A 148 19.73 3.62 9.70
CA ALA A 148 20.03 4.98 10.18
C ALA A 148 19.53 6.07 9.21
N ALA A 149 19.51 5.78 7.91
CA ALA A 149 19.04 6.71 6.87
C ALA A 149 17.52 6.64 6.63
N TYR A 150 16.81 5.65 7.19
CA TYR A 150 15.43 5.33 6.82
C TYR A 150 14.48 6.53 6.93
N ARG A 151 14.53 7.27 8.05
CA ARG A 151 13.65 8.43 8.27
C ARG A 151 13.80 9.48 7.17
N GLU A 152 15.04 9.88 6.90
CA GLU A 152 15.35 10.90 5.90
C GLU A 152 14.92 10.45 4.50
N ASN A 153 15.19 9.18 4.16
CA ASN A 153 14.79 8.62 2.87
C ASN A 153 13.27 8.57 2.71
N MET A 154 12.53 8.25 3.77
CA MET A 154 11.07 8.23 3.75
C MET A 154 10.47 9.63 3.61
N GLU A 155 10.99 10.62 4.35
CA GLU A 155 10.56 12.02 4.21
C GLU A 155 10.85 12.54 2.79
N ARG A 156 12.00 12.18 2.21
CA ARG A 156 12.38 12.52 0.84
C ARG A 156 11.51 11.84 -0.20
N LEU A 157 11.19 10.55 -0.04
CA LEU A 157 10.26 9.82 -0.89
C LEU A 157 8.90 10.53 -0.93
N ILE A 158 8.34 10.88 0.22
CA ILE A 158 7.05 11.58 0.31
C ILE A 158 7.12 12.93 -0.42
N ALA A 159 8.17 13.72 -0.18
CA ALA A 159 8.35 15.01 -0.83
C ALA A 159 8.44 14.88 -2.36
N ASN A 160 9.25 13.95 -2.85
CA ASN A 160 9.43 13.70 -4.28
C ASN A 160 8.12 13.26 -4.94
N VAL A 161 7.38 12.31 -4.34
CA VAL A 161 6.09 11.86 -4.91
C VAL A 161 5.09 13.01 -5.00
N ARG A 162 5.01 13.85 -3.95
CA ARG A 162 4.14 15.02 -3.94
C ARG A 162 4.52 16.03 -5.03
N GLU A 163 5.81 16.29 -5.19
CA GLU A 163 6.34 17.20 -6.22
C GLU A 163 6.04 16.67 -7.62
N ASP A 164 6.40 15.41 -7.90
CA ASP A 164 6.28 14.83 -9.24
C ASP A 164 4.81 14.64 -9.64
N LEU A 165 3.91 14.34 -8.71
CA LEU A 165 2.47 14.29 -9.00
C LEU A 165 1.81 15.69 -9.01
N GLY A 166 2.51 16.74 -8.58
CA GLY A 166 1.94 18.08 -8.44
C GLY A 166 0.87 18.16 -7.34
N MET A 167 0.96 17.30 -6.32
CA MET A 167 -0.02 17.14 -5.26
C MET A 167 0.61 17.40 -3.87
N PRO A 168 0.86 18.66 -3.48
CA PRO A 168 1.58 19.00 -2.25
C PRO A 168 0.89 18.54 -0.96
N GLN A 169 -0.41 18.26 -1.03
CA GLN A 169 -1.22 17.80 0.10
C GLN A 169 -1.59 16.31 0.01
N LEU A 170 -1.00 15.55 -0.92
CA LEU A 170 -1.33 14.13 -1.13
C LEU A 170 -1.18 13.35 0.18
N PRO A 171 -2.25 12.69 0.66
CA PRO A 171 -2.19 11.84 1.83
C PRO A 171 -1.26 10.65 1.65
N PHE A 172 -0.44 10.38 2.67
CA PHE A 172 0.33 9.16 2.81
C PHE A 172 -0.11 8.41 4.06
N ILE A 173 -0.40 7.13 3.90
CA ILE A 173 -0.66 6.21 5.01
C ILE A 173 0.46 5.18 4.96
N GLN A 174 1.42 5.32 5.87
CA GLN A 174 2.51 4.36 5.99
C GLN A 174 2.23 3.33 7.07
N VAL A 175 2.94 2.21 7.03
CA VAL A 175 2.81 1.12 8.00
C VAL A 175 4.11 0.97 8.79
N ALA A 176 4.03 1.04 10.12
CA ALA A 176 5.14 0.65 10.99
C ALA A 176 5.24 -0.89 11.04
N LEU A 177 6.46 -1.42 10.83
CA LEU A 177 6.67 -2.83 10.51
C LEU A 177 6.16 -3.80 11.58
N ALA A 178 5.52 -4.89 11.16
CA ALA A 178 5.20 -6.01 12.05
C ALA A 178 6.40 -6.93 12.32
N SER A 179 7.35 -6.97 11.39
CA SER A 179 8.41 -7.97 11.28
C SER A 179 9.64 -7.40 10.57
N GLY A 180 10.76 -8.11 10.66
CA GLY A 180 12.04 -7.70 10.08
C GLY A 180 13.21 -8.21 10.93
N ASN A 181 14.43 -7.83 10.56
CA ASN A 181 15.62 -8.21 11.32
C ASN A 181 15.53 -7.72 12.78
N ALA A 182 15.50 -8.67 13.73
CA ALA A 182 15.32 -8.39 15.16
C ALA A 182 16.35 -7.39 15.73
N THR A 183 17.53 -7.28 15.13
CA THR A 183 18.58 -6.36 15.59
C THR A 183 18.24 -4.89 15.33
N ASN A 184 17.51 -4.60 14.24
CA ASN A 184 17.31 -3.23 13.76
C ASN A 184 15.85 -2.85 13.52
N ILE A 185 14.90 -3.79 13.59
CA ILE A 185 13.47 -3.53 13.37
C ILE A 185 12.96 -2.36 14.21
N GLU A 186 13.33 -2.29 15.49
CA GLU A 186 12.87 -1.21 16.38
C GLU A 186 13.38 0.17 15.96
N LYS A 187 14.54 0.25 15.29
CA LYS A 187 15.05 1.53 14.77
C LYS A 187 14.29 1.97 13.53
N VAL A 188 13.98 1.05 12.61
CA VAL A 188 13.13 1.35 11.44
C VAL A 188 11.72 1.74 11.89
N ARG A 189 11.14 1.01 12.84
CA ARG A 189 9.84 1.34 13.46
C ARG A 189 9.86 2.71 14.13
N SER A 190 10.89 2.99 14.93
CA SER A 190 11.05 4.31 15.56
C SER A 190 11.12 5.43 14.52
N ALA A 191 11.79 5.21 13.38
CA ALA A 191 11.78 6.14 12.26
C ALA A 191 10.39 6.32 11.65
N GLN A 192 9.66 5.24 11.38
CA GLN A 192 8.29 5.27 10.81
C GLN A 192 7.29 5.98 11.74
N LEU A 193 7.38 5.73 13.05
CA LEU A 193 6.50 6.31 14.07
C LEU A 193 6.84 7.77 14.40
N SER A 194 8.07 8.21 14.13
CA SER A 194 8.51 9.59 14.41
C SER A 194 8.32 10.56 13.23
N ILE A 195 7.91 10.08 12.05
CA ILE A 195 7.58 10.95 10.92
C ILE A 195 6.43 11.87 11.30
N ASN A 196 6.71 13.17 11.25
CA ASN A 196 5.76 14.23 11.58
C ASN A 196 5.67 15.21 10.41
N LEU A 197 4.97 14.79 9.35
CA LEU A 197 4.74 15.57 8.15
C LEU A 197 3.23 15.81 7.97
N PRO A 198 2.81 16.95 7.41
CA PRO A 198 1.40 17.18 7.08
C PRO A 198 0.84 16.08 6.17
N ASN A 199 -0.40 15.66 6.45
CA ASN A 199 -1.13 14.60 5.73
C ASN A 199 -0.35 13.27 5.61
N VAL A 200 0.45 12.95 6.62
CA VAL A 200 1.09 11.64 6.77
C VAL A 200 0.60 11.02 8.06
N VAL A 201 0.12 9.77 7.99
CA VAL A 201 -0.29 9.00 9.16
C VAL A 201 0.37 7.63 9.13
N THR A 202 0.70 7.12 10.31
CA THR A 202 1.34 5.80 10.47
C THR A 202 0.37 4.84 11.15
N VAL A 203 0.10 3.71 10.51
CA VAL A 203 -0.62 2.56 11.09
C VAL A 203 0.41 1.59 11.64
N ASP A 204 0.23 1.09 12.87
CA ASP A 204 1.17 0.14 13.47
C ASP A 204 0.72 -1.31 13.23
N ALA A 205 1.51 -2.08 12.48
CA ALA A 205 1.23 -3.49 12.21
C ALA A 205 1.82 -4.45 13.27
N MET A 206 2.50 -3.94 14.30
CA MET A 206 3.07 -4.77 15.37
C MET A 206 2.02 -5.66 16.03
N GLY A 207 2.36 -6.94 16.21
CA GLY A 207 1.47 -7.94 16.81
C GLY A 207 0.47 -8.56 15.85
N LEU A 208 0.40 -8.11 14.59
CA LEU A 208 -0.38 -8.83 13.56
C LEU A 208 0.23 -10.22 13.29
N PRO A 209 -0.61 -11.26 13.07
CA PRO A 209 -0.12 -12.61 12.83
C PRO A 209 0.85 -12.70 11.65
N LEU A 210 1.98 -13.36 11.90
CA LEU A 210 2.97 -13.69 10.88
C LEU A 210 2.78 -15.12 10.40
N LYS A 211 3.21 -15.37 9.17
CA LYS A 211 3.37 -16.70 8.61
C LYS A 211 4.54 -17.42 9.31
N GLU A 212 4.69 -18.71 8.99
CA GLU A 212 5.77 -19.56 9.50
C GLU A 212 7.18 -19.04 9.20
N ASP A 213 7.33 -18.19 8.18
CA ASP A 213 8.61 -17.53 7.87
C ASP A 213 8.99 -16.40 8.84
N ASN A 214 8.12 -16.05 9.80
CA ASN A 214 8.27 -14.95 10.75
C ASN A 214 8.57 -13.58 10.10
N LEU A 215 8.21 -13.43 8.82
CA LEU A 215 8.50 -12.22 8.04
C LEU A 215 7.25 -11.66 7.39
N HIS A 216 6.39 -12.49 6.81
CA HIS A 216 5.23 -12.03 6.07
C HIS A 216 3.95 -12.17 6.88
N LEU A 217 3.03 -11.21 6.74
CA LEU A 217 1.70 -11.28 7.36
C LEU A 217 0.89 -12.46 6.79
N THR A 218 0.06 -13.10 7.62
CA THR A 218 -0.94 -14.08 7.16
C THR A 218 -2.05 -13.42 6.35
N THR A 219 -2.91 -14.22 5.71
CA THR A 219 -4.09 -13.69 4.99
C THR A 219 -5.01 -12.89 5.90
N GLU A 220 -5.29 -13.39 7.11
CA GLU A 220 -6.15 -12.75 8.10
C GLU A 220 -5.51 -11.46 8.64
N ALA A 221 -4.20 -11.48 8.84
CA ALA A 221 -3.44 -10.29 9.22
C ALA A 221 -3.49 -9.21 8.13
N GLN A 222 -3.47 -9.59 6.85
CA GLN A 222 -3.60 -8.66 5.73
C GLN A 222 -5.00 -8.05 5.64
N VAL A 223 -6.05 -8.84 5.90
CA VAL A 223 -7.42 -8.31 6.05
C VAL A 223 -7.44 -7.26 7.16
N LYS A 224 -6.88 -7.60 8.33
CA LYS A 224 -6.87 -6.69 9.47
C LYS A 224 -6.11 -5.40 9.19
N LEU A 225 -4.95 -5.51 8.54
CA LEU A 225 -4.17 -4.36 8.11
C LEU A 225 -4.96 -3.48 7.11
N GLY A 226 -5.66 -4.09 6.16
CA GLY A 226 -6.52 -3.37 5.21
C GLY A 226 -7.60 -2.55 5.90
N GLU A 227 -8.26 -3.11 6.91
CA GLU A 227 -9.23 -2.38 7.75
C GLU A 227 -8.59 -1.21 8.51
N MET A 228 -7.41 -1.43 9.10
CA MET A 228 -6.68 -0.39 9.85
C MET A 228 -6.26 0.77 8.93
N LEU A 229 -5.79 0.46 7.72
CA LEU A 229 -5.48 1.46 6.69
C LEU A 229 -6.73 2.23 6.27
N ALA A 230 -7.87 1.55 6.11
CA ALA A 230 -9.12 2.17 5.74
C ALA A 230 -9.64 3.10 6.85
N GLU A 231 -9.58 2.65 8.10
CA GLU A 231 -9.93 3.48 9.27
C GLU A 231 -9.06 4.74 9.34
N ALA A 232 -7.74 4.59 9.14
CA ALA A 232 -6.82 5.72 9.08
C ALA A 232 -7.18 6.70 7.95
N TYR A 233 -7.50 6.19 6.76
CA TYR A 233 -7.95 7.02 5.64
C TYR A 233 -9.25 7.77 5.96
N ILE A 234 -10.27 7.04 6.41
CA ILE A 234 -11.59 7.58 6.70
C ILE A 234 -11.52 8.65 7.79
N LYS A 235 -10.80 8.39 8.88
CA LYS A 235 -10.73 9.31 10.03
C LYS A 235 -9.99 10.61 9.71
N ASN A 236 -8.93 10.55 8.91
CA ASN A 236 -8.03 11.68 8.72
C ASN A 236 -8.28 12.44 7.41
N PHE A 237 -8.78 11.78 6.37
CA PHE A 237 -8.80 12.34 5.01
C PHE A 237 -10.18 12.31 4.35
N LEU A 238 -11.12 11.49 4.84
CA LEU A 238 -12.49 11.53 4.38
C LEU A 238 -13.26 12.57 5.20
N LYS A 239 -13.63 13.70 4.57
CA LYS A 239 -14.47 14.70 5.23
C LYS A 239 -15.78 14.07 5.70
N PRO A 240 -16.29 14.41 6.90
CA PRO A 240 -17.62 13.96 7.31
C PRO A 240 -18.65 14.47 6.29
N PRO A 241 -19.72 13.70 6.01
CA PRO A 241 -20.83 14.21 5.21
C PRO A 241 -21.36 15.48 5.88
N CYS A 242 -21.45 16.56 5.11
CA CYS A 242 -22.09 17.80 5.54
C CYS A 242 -23.56 17.59 5.87
#